data_AF-A0A6C0LFD4-F1
#
_entry.id   AF-A0A6C0LFD4-F1
#
_cell.length_a   1.000
_cell.length_b   1.000
_cell.length_c   1.000
_cell.angle_alpha   90.00
_cell.angle_beta   90.00
_cell.angle_gamma   90.00
#
_symmetry.space_group_name_H-M   'P 1'
#
loop_
_entity.id
_entity.type
_entity.pdbx_description
1 polymer ?
#
loop_
_entity_poly.entity_id
_entity_poly.type
_entity_poly.pdbx_seq_one_letter_code
_entity_poly.pdbx_strand_id
1 'polypeptide(L)'
;MVKFFFYNKLTNVEILKKINNDYEIYDGYIIIQNYDSENNFLEISDISINNNKILYGKIVDFNMKFEDIIKKLNEIEDCKIENKTKYTVETIWTNKISGGTYKAYIIY
;
A
#
# COMPACT_ATOMS: atom_id res chain seq x y z
N MET A 1 15.28 -2.14 -3.54
CA MET A 1 14.20 -1.14 -3.69
C MET A 1 12.94 -1.72 -3.12
N VAL A 2 12.26 -0.96 -2.25
CA VAL A 2 11.13 -1.44 -1.46
C VAL A 2 9.86 -0.81 -2.01
N LYS A 3 8.90 -1.66 -2.38
CA LYS A 3 7.62 -1.23 -2.91
C LYS A 3 6.56 -1.30 -1.84
N PHE A 4 5.72 -0.28 -1.80
CA PHE A 4 4.56 -0.18 -0.91
C PHE A 4 3.30 -0.01 -1.74
N PHE A 5 2.20 -0.59 -1.26
CA PHE A 5 0.89 -0.36 -1.81
C PHE A 5 0.06 0.45 -0.85
N PHE A 6 -0.30 1.63 -1.33
CA PHE A 6 -1.15 2.56 -0.64
C PHE A 6 -2.54 2.54 -1.27
N TYR A 7 -3.58 2.53 -0.45
CA TYR A 7 -4.97 2.57 -0.86
C TYR A 7 -5.73 3.58 0.00
N ASN A 8 -6.93 3.96 -0.45
CA ASN A 8 -7.78 4.96 0.21
C ASN A 8 -7.02 6.28 0.50
N LYS A 9 -7.16 6.85 1.71
CA LYS A 9 -6.59 8.15 2.13
C LYS A 9 -5.06 8.20 2.02
N LEU A 10 -4.39 7.06 2.03
CA LEU A 10 -2.93 6.97 1.94
C LEU A 10 -2.39 7.17 0.52
N THR A 11 -3.26 7.26 -0.49
CA THR A 11 -2.86 7.58 -1.87
C THR A 11 -2.54 9.06 -2.09
N ASN A 12 -2.67 9.90 -1.06
CA ASN A 12 -2.37 11.33 -1.14
C ASN A 12 -0.89 11.57 -1.44
N VAL A 13 -0.61 12.13 -2.61
CA VAL A 13 0.75 12.45 -3.10
C VAL A 13 1.50 13.39 -2.15
N GLU A 14 0.82 14.26 -1.41
CA GLU A 14 1.46 15.13 -0.41
C GLU A 14 2.04 14.35 0.76
N ILE A 15 1.38 13.26 1.18
CA ILE A 15 1.89 12.34 2.20
C ILE A 15 3.16 11.65 1.69
N LEU A 16 3.17 11.20 0.44
CA LEU A 16 4.33 10.52 -0.16
C LEU A 16 5.56 11.43 -0.22
N LYS A 17 5.38 12.72 -0.54
CA LYS A 17 6.46 13.72 -0.54
C LYS A 17 7.08 13.94 0.85
N LYS A 18 6.30 13.81 1.93
CA LYS A 18 6.82 13.88 3.31
C LYS A 18 7.75 12.70 3.62
N ILE A 19 7.59 11.56 2.94
CA ILE A 19 8.40 10.36 3.12
C ILE A 19 9.70 10.47 2.31
N ASN A 20 9.61 10.71 1.01
CA ASN A 20 10.76 10.92 0.14
C ASN A 20 10.35 11.75 -1.08
N ASN A 21 11.27 12.52 -1.65
CA ASN A 21 11.06 13.20 -2.93
C ASN A 21 11.48 12.34 -4.13
N ASP A 22 12.31 11.33 -3.90
CA ASP A 22 12.76 10.38 -4.91
C ASP A 22 11.96 9.06 -4.79
N TYR A 23 10.89 8.97 -5.57
CA TYR A 23 10.06 7.77 -5.68
C TYR A 23 9.42 7.65 -7.06
N GLU A 24 9.09 6.42 -7.42
CA GLU A 24 8.25 6.14 -8.59
C GLU A 24 6.85 5.71 -8.12
N ILE A 25 5.81 6.16 -8.82
CA ILE A 25 4.42 5.85 -8.48
C ILE A 25 3.69 5.24 -9.67
N TYR A 26 2.92 4.19 -9.40
CA TYR A 26 2.22 3.40 -10.40
C TYR A 26 0.81 3.06 -9.95
N ASP A 27 -0.11 2.97 -10.90
CA ASP A 27 -1.42 2.38 -10.65
C ASP A 27 -1.29 0.87 -10.45
N GLY A 28 -1.95 0.38 -9.42
CA GLY A 28 -1.99 -1.04 -9.10
C GLY A 28 -3.29 -1.43 -8.43
N TYR A 29 -3.49 -2.73 -8.31
CA TYR A 29 -4.62 -3.27 -7.57
C TYR A 29 -4.27 -4.59 -6.91
N ILE A 30 -5.04 -4.93 -5.89
CA ILE A 30 -5.04 -6.24 -5.26
C ILE A 30 -6.44 -6.83 -5.31
N ILE A 31 -6.53 -8.17 -5.23
CA ILE A 31 -7.79 -8.88 -5.10
C ILE A 31 -7.93 -9.28 -3.64
N ILE A 32 -9.01 -8.84 -3.01
CA ILE A 32 -9.23 -8.90 -1.56
C ILE A 32 -10.60 -9.56 -1.28
N GLN A 33 -10.80 -10.01 -0.04
CA GLN A 33 -12.10 -10.52 0.41
C GLN A 33 -13.02 -9.34 0.74
N ASN A 34 -12.53 -8.40 1.55
CA ASN A 34 -13.32 -7.25 1.97
C ASN A 34 -12.44 -6.04 2.32
N TYR A 35 -13.00 -4.84 2.14
CA TYR A 35 -12.42 -3.60 2.63
C TYR A 35 -13.52 -2.72 3.22
N ASP A 36 -13.38 -2.39 4.50
CA ASP A 36 -14.19 -1.40 5.19
C ASP A 36 -13.42 -0.07 5.22
N SER A 37 -13.87 0.88 4.40
CA SER A 37 -13.22 2.19 4.27
C SER A 37 -13.46 3.13 5.45
N GLU A 38 -14.51 2.89 6.25
CA GLU A 38 -14.83 3.72 7.41
C GLU A 38 -13.92 3.35 8.58
N ASN A 39 -13.72 2.05 8.81
CA ASN A 39 -12.87 1.51 9.88
C ASN A 39 -11.43 1.21 9.43
N ASN A 40 -11.10 1.47 8.16
CA ASN A 40 -9.84 1.10 7.50
C ASN A 40 -9.43 -0.37 7.73
N PHE A 41 -10.41 -1.29 7.64
CA PHE A 41 -10.17 -2.71 7.85
C PHE A 41 -10.07 -3.44 6.52
N LEU A 42 -8.90 -4.02 6.25
CA LEU A 42 -8.62 -4.80 5.04
C LEU A 42 -8.56 -6.30 5.36
N GLU A 43 -9.33 -7.09 4.62
CA GLU A 43 -9.38 -8.54 4.74
C GLU A 43 -8.93 -9.21 3.44
N ILE A 44 -7.91 -10.05 3.55
CA ILE A 44 -7.38 -10.90 2.47
C ILE A 44 -7.47 -12.34 2.97
N SER A 45 -8.19 -13.18 2.23
CA SER A 45 -8.34 -14.59 2.54
C SER A 45 -7.13 -15.39 2.07
N ASP A 46 -6.67 -16.36 2.86
CA ASP A 46 -5.70 -17.37 2.41
C ASP A 46 -6.30 -18.28 1.32
N ILE A 47 -7.63 -18.41 1.28
CA ILE A 47 -8.35 -19.16 0.26
C ILE A 47 -8.69 -18.23 -0.90
N SER A 48 -7.92 -18.32 -1.99
CA SER A 48 -7.98 -17.37 -3.12
C SER A 48 -9.37 -17.16 -3.73
N ILE A 49 -10.24 -18.17 -3.73
CA ILE A 49 -11.61 -18.05 -4.28
C ILE A 49 -12.51 -17.10 -3.48
N ASN A 50 -12.18 -16.84 -2.22
CA ASN A 50 -12.91 -15.89 -1.38
C ASN A 50 -12.52 -14.42 -1.70
N ASN A 51 -11.36 -14.21 -2.31
CA ASN A 51 -10.90 -12.90 -2.74
C ASN A 51 -11.50 -12.59 -4.12
N ASN A 52 -12.56 -11.79 -4.15
CA ASN A 52 -13.28 -11.46 -5.38
C ASN A 52 -13.53 -9.95 -5.59
N LYS A 53 -13.06 -9.11 -4.67
CA LYS A 53 -13.17 -7.66 -4.79
C LYS A 53 -11.83 -7.07 -5.22
N ILE A 54 -11.88 -6.14 -6.17
CA ILE A 54 -10.69 -5.40 -6.59
C ILE A 54 -10.56 -4.15 -5.70
N LEU A 55 -9.41 -4.02 -5.04
CA LEU A 55 -9.02 -2.78 -4.36
C LEU A 55 -7.95 -2.08 -5.18
N TYR A 56 -8.31 -0.92 -5.73
CA TYR A 56 -7.38 -0.07 -6.45
C TYR A 56 -6.53 0.76 -5.49
N GLY A 57 -5.29 0.99 -5.88
CA GLY A 57 -4.35 1.79 -5.12
C GLY A 57 -3.15 2.21 -5.95
N LYS A 58 -2.13 2.69 -5.25
CA LYS A 58 -0.88 3.16 -5.83
C LYS A 58 0.26 2.30 -5.30
N ILE A 59 1.09 1.80 -6.20
CA ILE A 59 2.36 1.18 -5.87
C ILE A 59 3.41 2.27 -5.90
N VAL A 60 4.09 2.45 -4.78
CA VAL A 60 5.15 3.46 -4.64
C VAL A 60 6.46 2.72 -4.40
N ASP A 61 7.43 2.97 -5.27
CA ASP A 61 8.79 2.47 -5.13
C ASP A 61 9.65 3.56 -4.52
N PHE A 62 10.01 3.38 -3.26
CA PHE A 62 10.85 4.31 -2.54
C PHE A 62 12.32 3.90 -2.68
N ASN A 63 13.15 4.85 -3.10
CA ASN A 63 14.60 4.68 -3.13
C ASN A 63 15.22 4.88 -1.73
N MET A 64 14.74 4.12 -0.74
CA MET A 64 15.20 4.15 0.65
C MET A 64 14.93 2.81 1.36
N LYS A 65 15.47 2.64 2.56
CA LYS A 65 15.32 1.40 3.34
C LYS A 65 13.91 1.31 3.95
N PHE A 66 13.43 0.09 4.13
CA PHE A 66 12.11 -0.19 4.69
C PHE A 66 11.91 0.46 6.06
N GLU A 67 12.90 0.33 6.95
CA GLU A 67 12.83 0.83 8.33
C GLU A 67 12.68 2.36 8.36
N ASP A 68 13.38 3.06 7.47
CA ASP A 68 13.32 4.52 7.36
C ASP A 68 11.93 4.97 6.84
N ILE A 69 11.32 4.21 5.94
CA ILE A 69 9.97 4.49 5.42
C ILE A 69 8.93 4.33 6.52
N ILE A 70 8.98 3.21 7.26
CA ILE A 70 8.06 2.96 8.38
C ILE A 70 8.21 4.02 9.47
N LYS A 71 9.44 4.44 9.78
CA LYS A 71 9.69 5.51 10.74
C LYS A 71 8.99 6.81 10.32
N LYS A 72 9.17 7.25 9.07
CA LYS A 72 8.53 8.47 8.55
C LYS A 72 7.02 8.37 8.49
N LEU A 73 6.48 7.23 8.09
CA LEU A 73 5.03 6.99 8.10
C LEU A 73 4.43 7.15 9.51
N ASN A 74 5.12 6.65 10.54
CA ASN A 74 4.69 6.82 11.93
C ASN A 74 4.79 8.27 12.44
N GLU A 75 5.62 9.11 11.81
CA GLU A 75 5.74 10.54 12.14
C GLU A 75 4.61 11.38 11.51
N ILE A 76 4.03 10.93 10.39
CA ILE A 76 2.94 11.63 9.69
C ILE A 76 1.61 11.37 10.40
N GLU A 77 1.01 12.42 10.97
CA GLU A 77 -0.24 12.34 11.74
C GLU A 77 -1.40 11.75 10.93
N ASP A 78 -1.52 12.09 9.65
CA ASP A 78 -2.53 11.54 8.73
C ASP A 78 -2.38 10.02 8.49
N CYS A 79 -1.19 9.47 8.77
CA CYS A 79 -0.88 8.05 8.67
C CYS A 79 -0.90 7.34 10.03
N LYS A 80 -1.11 8.07 11.14
CA LYS A 80 -1.26 7.48 12.47
C LYS A 80 -2.65 6.88 12.58
N ILE A 81 -2.77 5.63 12.15
CA ILE A 81 -3.92 4.79 12.44
C ILE A 81 -3.81 4.40 13.92
N GLU A 82 -4.92 4.51 14.67
CA GLU A 82 -4.99 4.60 16.15
C GLU A 82 -4.22 3.55 16.98
N ASN A 83 -3.63 2.52 16.40
CA ASN A 83 -2.63 1.68 17.06
C ASN A 83 -1.68 1.08 16.01
N LYS A 84 -0.39 1.48 16.06
CA LYS A 84 0.78 0.93 15.33
C LYS A 84 0.50 0.51 13.87
N THR A 85 1.04 1.26 12.92
CA THR A 85 1.13 0.89 11.49
C THR A 85 1.44 -0.60 11.31
N LYS A 86 0.47 -1.37 10.81
CA LYS A 86 0.68 -2.77 10.48
C LYS A 86 0.97 -2.87 9.00
N TYR A 87 1.78 -3.85 8.64
CA TYR A 87 2.09 -4.12 7.25
C TYR A 87 2.15 -5.62 6.99
N THR A 88 1.76 -6.00 5.78
CA THR A 88 1.94 -7.36 5.25
C THR A 88 2.62 -7.27 3.87
N VAL A 89 3.33 -8.32 3.45
CA VAL A 89 3.92 -8.40 2.12
C VAL A 89 3.04 -9.25 1.24
N GLU A 90 2.53 -8.67 0.16
CA GLU A 90 1.65 -9.36 -0.78
C GLU A 90 2.11 -9.20 -2.23
N THR A 91 1.59 -10.06 -3.09
CA THR A 91 1.75 -9.94 -4.54
C THR A 91 0.68 -9.02 -5.12
N ILE A 92 1.10 -7.97 -5.81
CA ILE A 92 0.25 -6.88 -6.27
C ILE A 92 0.32 -6.77 -7.79
N TRP A 93 -0.84 -6.60 -8.40
CA TRP A 93 -0.98 -6.48 -9.85
C TRP A 93 -0.77 -5.04 -10.27
N THR A 94 -0.02 -4.86 -11.35
CA THR A 94 0.31 -3.53 -11.88
C THR A 94 -0.42 -3.29 -13.17
N ASN A 95 -0.96 -2.07 -13.29
CA ASN A 95 -1.67 -1.66 -14.49
C ASN A 95 -0.76 -0.83 -15.41
N LYS A 96 0.47 -1.30 -15.64
CA LYS A 96 1.38 -0.74 -16.65
C LYS A 96 1.19 -1.43 -17.99
N ILE A 97 1.53 -0.75 -19.08
CA ILE A 97 1.52 -1.27 -20.46
C ILE A 97 2.31 -2.59 -20.58
N SER A 98 3.35 -2.80 -19.77
CA SER A 98 4.15 -4.03 -19.76
C SER A 98 3.46 -5.23 -19.09
N GLY A 99 2.37 -5.00 -18.35
CA GLY A 99 1.84 -5.97 -17.38
C GLY A 99 2.85 -6.36 -16.31
N GLY A 100 2.39 -7.02 -15.25
CA GLY A 100 3.27 -7.65 -14.26
C GLY A 100 2.73 -7.63 -12.84
N THR A 101 3.39 -8.42 -11.99
CA THR A 101 3.15 -8.45 -10.55
C THR A 101 4.41 -8.03 -9.80
N TYR A 102 4.25 -7.32 -8.69
CA TYR A 102 5.34 -7.00 -7.76
C TYR A 102 5.01 -7.51 -6.36
N LYS A 103 6.03 -7.88 -5.60
CA LYS A 103 5.89 -7.99 -4.15
C LYS A 103 5.97 -6.59 -3.53
N ALA A 104 5.00 -6.24 -2.71
CA ALA A 104 4.96 -4.95 -2.06
C ALA A 104 4.32 -5.04 -0.67
N TYR A 105 4.72 -4.12 0.19
CA TYR A 105 4.17 -3.97 1.54
C TYR A 105 2.83 -3.26 1.47
N ILE A 106 1.76 -3.90 1.92
CA ILE A 106 0.46 -3.27 2.15
C ILE A 106 0.47 -2.70 3.56
N ILE A 107 0.12 -1.42 3.69
CA ILE A 107 0.03 -0.72 4.99
C ILE A 107 -1.45 -0.59 5.37
N TYR A 108 -1.81 -0.96 6.60
CA TYR A 108 -3.17 -0.90 7.14
C TYR A 108 -3.19 -0.47 8.61
#